data_AF-A0A196S9N8-F1
#
_entry.id   AF-A0A196S9N8-F1
#
_cell.length_a   1.000
_cell.length_b   1.000
_cell.length_c   1.000
_cell.angle_alpha   90.00
_cell.angle_beta   90.00
_cell.angle_gamma   90.00
#
_symmetry.space_group_name_H-M   'P 1'
#
loop_
_entity.id
_entity.type
_entity.pdbx_description
1 polymer ?
#
loop_
_entity_poly.entity_id
_entity_poly.type
_entity_poly.pdbx_seq_one_letter_code
_entity_poly.pdbx_strand_id
1 'polypeptide(L)'
;MRISCDHKAESKEEMERINASGGLVVNKRVMGLLAVARSFGDNCIKEYVIAEPTIRSLPLTSSCRFLAICCDGVFDVLSDEDVCTIVNRALLEGKSEECAKRIVEEALRRDTRDNVSALVIGL
;
A
#
# COMPACT_ATOMS: atom_id res chain seq x y z
N MET A 1 -3.11 -12.87 -0.57
CA MET A 1 -2.64 -12.62 0.80
C MET A 1 -1.89 -11.31 0.82
N ARG A 2 -2.32 -10.34 1.62
CA ARG A 2 -1.56 -9.11 1.85
C ARG A 2 -0.37 -9.39 2.77
N ILE A 3 0.80 -8.87 2.40
CA ILE A 3 2.06 -9.10 3.13
C ILE A 3 2.59 -7.85 3.83
N SER A 4 2.19 -6.66 3.37
CA SER A 4 2.46 -5.37 4.00
C SER A 4 1.34 -4.95 4.96
N CYS A 5 1.66 -4.00 5.84
CA CYS A 5 0.67 -3.31 6.67
C CYS A 5 0.82 -1.81 6.41
N ASP A 6 -0.31 -1.10 6.27
CA ASP A 6 -0.28 0.32 5.94
C ASP A 6 -0.02 1.10 7.23
N HIS A 7 1.05 1.90 7.24
CA HIS A 7 1.39 2.78 8.37
C HIS A 7 0.66 4.12 8.24
N LYS A 8 -0.67 4.06 8.25
CA LYS A 8 -1.53 5.26 8.31
C LYS A 8 -1.44 5.87 9.71
N ALA A 9 -1.66 7.18 9.83
CA ALA A 9 -1.59 7.86 11.12
C ALA A 9 -2.58 7.30 12.17
N GLU A 10 -3.71 6.74 11.72
CA GLU A 10 -4.72 6.11 12.59
C GLU A 10 -4.47 4.62 12.88
N SER A 11 -3.39 4.03 12.37
CA SER A 11 -3.02 2.65 12.71
C SER A 11 -2.66 2.57 14.19
N LYS A 12 -3.20 1.58 14.91
CA LYS A 12 -3.07 1.46 16.37
C LYS A 12 -1.62 1.57 16.87
N GLU A 13 -0.72 0.77 16.28
CA GLU A 13 0.70 0.75 16.61
C GLU A 13 1.37 2.11 16.37
N GLU A 14 0.99 2.80 15.28
CA GLU A 14 1.53 4.12 14.95
C GLU A 14 1.00 5.21 15.90
N MET A 15 -0.28 5.18 16.26
CA MET A 15 -0.85 6.11 17.25
C MET A 15 -0.17 5.95 18.61
N GLU A 16 0.04 4.72 19.07
CA GLU A 16 0.74 4.43 20.33
C GLU A 16 2.17 5.00 20.30
N ARG A 17 2.91 4.76 19.21
CA ARG A 17 4.27 5.29 19.02
C ARG A 17 4.31 6.82 18.98
N ILE A 18 3.40 7.44 18.22
CA ILE A 18 3.32 8.90 18.08
C ILE A 18 3.02 9.55 19.43
N ASN A 19 2.04 9.02 20.17
CA ASN A 19 1.68 9.52 21.50
C ASN A 19 2.82 9.35 22.51
N ALA A 20 3.52 8.21 22.49
CA ALA A 20 4.68 7.97 23.35
C ALA A 20 5.84 8.95 23.07
N SER A 21 5.88 9.53 21.87
CA SER A 21 6.85 10.55 21.47
C SER A 21 6.35 11.99 21.74
N GLY A 22 5.19 12.16 22.38
CA GLY A 22 4.59 13.47 22.67
C GLY A 22 3.82 14.09 21.49
N GLY A 23 3.68 13.37 20.39
CA GLY A 23 2.85 13.78 19.24
C GLY A 23 1.37 13.47 19.44
N LEU A 24 0.55 13.85 18.47
CA LEU A 24 -0.89 13.62 18.47
C LEU A 24 -1.40 13.27 17.07
N VAL A 25 -2.51 12.54 16.99
CA VAL A 25 -3.22 12.26 15.74
C VAL A 25 -4.56 12.98 15.74
N VAL A 26 -4.74 13.90 14.79
CA VAL A 26 -5.96 14.71 14.62
C VAL A 26 -6.48 14.51 13.21
N ASN A 27 -7.78 14.19 13.07
CA ASN A 27 -8.42 13.93 11.79
C ASN A 27 -7.62 12.96 10.90
N LYS A 28 -7.15 11.85 11.51
CA LYS A 28 -6.33 10.82 10.84
C LYS A 28 -5.00 11.34 10.28
N ARG A 29 -4.45 12.40 10.89
CA ARG A 29 -3.17 12.99 10.50
C ARG A 29 -2.26 13.25 11.71
N VAL A 30 -0.98 12.95 11.56
CA VAL A 30 0.06 13.24 12.56
C VAL A 30 0.22 14.74 12.71
N MET A 31 0.02 15.26 13.92
CA MET A 31 -0.06 16.70 14.24
C MET A 31 -1.06 17.47 13.35
N GLY A 32 -2.05 16.79 12.78
CA GLY A 32 -2.97 17.38 11.80
C GLY A 32 -2.39 17.58 10.38
N LEU A 33 -1.13 17.19 10.14
CA LEU A 33 -0.40 17.46 8.89
C LEU A 33 -0.39 16.27 7.93
N LEU A 34 0.19 15.14 8.32
CA LEU A 34 0.43 14.00 7.42
C LEU A 34 -0.47 12.81 7.73
N ALA A 35 -1.09 12.23 6.69
CA ALA A 35 -1.96 11.05 6.82
C ALA A 35 -1.17 9.73 6.99
N VAL A 36 0.14 9.76 6.75
CA VAL A 36 1.06 8.63 6.94
C VAL A 36 1.89 8.85 8.20
N ALA A 37 2.18 7.75 8.90
CA ALA A 37 3.01 7.76 10.11
C ALA A 37 4.47 7.42 9.84
N ARG A 38 4.79 6.91 8.64
CA ARG A 38 6.16 6.59 8.22
C ARG A 38 6.40 7.09 6.80
N SER A 39 7.55 7.71 6.58
CA SER A 39 7.96 8.24 5.27
C SER A 39 9.47 8.42 5.21
N PHE A 40 10.00 8.50 3.99
CA PHE A 40 11.31 9.13 3.76
C PHE A 40 11.12 10.64 3.64
N GLY A 41 12.09 11.43 4.12
CA GLY A 41 11.94 12.88 4.19
C GLY A 41 11.07 13.32 5.37
N ASP A 42 10.26 14.37 5.17
CA ASP A 42 9.42 15.01 6.19
C ASP A 42 10.20 15.46 7.43
N ASN A 43 11.39 16.03 7.20
CA ASN A 43 12.36 16.37 8.26
C ASN A 43 11.78 17.26 9.36
N CYS A 44 10.81 18.14 9.04
CA CYS A 44 10.18 19.04 10.00
C CYS A 44 9.32 18.34 11.06
N ILE A 45 8.95 17.08 10.85
CA ILE A 45 8.07 16.31 11.75
C ILE A 45 8.66 14.91 12.05
N LYS A 46 9.99 14.78 11.93
CA LYS A 46 10.68 13.47 11.98
C LYS A 46 10.66 12.81 13.35
N GLU A 47 10.39 13.59 14.39
CA GLU A 47 10.11 13.10 15.74
C GLU A 47 8.88 12.17 15.77
N TYR A 48 7.87 12.44 14.92
CA TYR A 48 6.62 11.67 14.90
C TYR A 48 6.47 10.80 13.66
N VAL A 49 7.03 11.18 12.51
CA VAL A 49 6.90 10.44 11.25
C VAL A 49 8.21 9.77 10.87
N ILE A 50 8.46 8.54 11.34
CA ILE A 50 9.78 7.87 11.22
C ILE A 50 10.06 7.32 9.82
N ALA A 51 11.33 7.04 9.52
CA ALA A 51 11.75 6.40 8.25
C ALA A 51 11.98 4.88 8.39
N GLU A 52 11.81 4.32 9.58
CA GLU A 52 12.11 2.92 9.84
C GLU A 52 11.06 1.99 9.19
N PRO A 53 11.49 1.08 8.31
CA PRO A 53 10.58 0.20 7.59
C PRO A 53 10.15 -1.01 8.44
N THR A 54 9.00 -1.58 8.10
CA THR A 54 8.63 -2.92 8.56
C THR A 54 9.13 -3.95 7.55
N ILE A 55 9.98 -4.87 8.00
CA ILE A 55 10.61 -5.88 7.15
C ILE A 55 9.99 -7.25 7.44
N ARG A 56 9.64 -7.99 6.38
CA ARG A 56 9.18 -9.37 6.46
C ARG A 56 9.92 -10.22 5.43
N SER A 57 10.25 -11.44 5.82
CA SER A 57 10.80 -12.47 4.92
C SER A 57 9.86 -13.67 4.92
N LEU A 58 9.46 -14.11 3.73
CA LEU A 58 8.50 -15.19 3.53
C LEU A 58 9.09 -16.18 2.53
N PRO A 59 9.03 -17.50 2.78
CA PRO A 59 9.49 -18.49 1.83
C PRO A 59 8.59 -18.52 0.60
N LEU A 60 9.18 -18.61 -0.59
CA LEU A 60 8.44 -18.90 -1.81
C LEU A 60 8.02 -20.37 -1.79
N THR A 61 6.75 -20.62 -2.02
CA THR A 61 6.19 -21.97 -2.17
C THR A 61 5.61 -22.11 -3.57
N SER A 62 5.32 -23.35 -3.99
CA SER A 62 4.64 -23.62 -5.27
C SER A 62 3.25 -22.99 -5.39
N SER A 63 2.68 -22.49 -4.30
CA SER A 63 1.40 -21.77 -4.29
C SER A 63 1.53 -20.27 -4.59
N CYS A 64 2.75 -19.72 -4.54
CA CYS A 64 3.03 -18.34 -4.88
C CYS A 64 3.01 -18.18 -6.41
N ARG A 65 2.07 -17.39 -6.93
CA ARG A 65 1.90 -17.19 -8.39
C ARG A 65 2.45 -15.85 -8.88
N PHE A 66 2.29 -14.81 -8.06
CA PHE A 66 2.74 -13.46 -8.39
C PHE A 66 2.88 -12.62 -7.11
N LEU A 67 3.60 -11.52 -7.23
CA LEU A 67 3.62 -10.41 -6.28
C LEU A 67 3.09 -9.15 -6.98
N ALA A 68 2.10 -8.50 -6.37
CA ALA A 68 1.61 -7.20 -6.80
C ALA A 68 2.05 -6.12 -5.81
N ILE A 69 2.60 -5.02 -6.33
CA ILE A 69 3.00 -3.84 -5.57
C ILE A 69 2.27 -2.65 -6.17
N CYS A 70 1.46 -1.95 -5.37
CA CYS A 70 0.64 -0.84 -5.81
C CYS A 70 0.69 0.31 -4.80
N CYS A 71 0.45 1.55 -5.25
CA CYS A 71 0.20 2.68 -4.36
C CYS A 71 -1.22 2.66 -3.78
N ASP A 72 -1.51 3.58 -2.85
CA ASP A 72 -2.84 3.77 -2.26
C ASP A 72 -3.88 4.23 -3.28
N GLY A 73 -3.51 4.99 -4.32
CA GLY A 73 -4.42 5.29 -5.43
C GLY A 73 -5.08 4.06 -6.09
N VAL A 74 -4.48 2.87 -5.96
CA VAL A 74 -5.12 1.58 -6.31
C VAL A 74 -6.01 1.09 -5.16
N PHE A 75 -5.44 0.96 -3.96
CA PHE A 75 -6.11 0.32 -2.82
C PHE A 75 -7.23 1.15 -2.16
N ASP A 76 -7.32 2.44 -2.48
CA ASP A 76 -8.42 3.30 -2.07
C ASP A 76 -9.73 2.93 -2.80
N VAL A 77 -9.64 2.25 -3.95
CA VAL A 77 -10.81 1.86 -4.78
C VAL A 77 -10.87 0.36 -5.13
N LEU A 78 -9.80 -0.39 -4.89
CA LEU A 78 -9.69 -1.83 -5.16
C LEU A 78 -9.27 -2.61 -3.91
N SER A 79 -9.95 -3.72 -3.65
CA SER A 79 -9.52 -4.65 -2.59
C SER A 79 -8.35 -5.53 -3.04
N ASP A 80 -7.74 -6.25 -2.08
CA ASP A 80 -6.71 -7.24 -2.40
C ASP A 80 -7.24 -8.34 -3.34
N GLU A 81 -8.50 -8.74 -3.16
CA GLU A 81 -9.21 -9.72 -3.99
C GLU A 81 -9.48 -9.19 -5.41
N ASP A 82 -9.85 -7.91 -5.54
CA ASP A 82 -10.03 -7.27 -6.85
C ASP A 82 -8.72 -7.34 -7.65
N VAL A 83 -7.61 -6.91 -7.04
CA VAL A 83 -6.28 -6.95 -7.65
C VAL A 83 -5.91 -8.40 -8.03
N CYS A 84 -6.11 -9.35 -7.12
CA CYS A 84 -5.84 -10.75 -7.41
C CYS A 84 -6.68 -11.29 -8.58
N THR A 85 -7.95 -10.90 -8.66
CA THR A 85 -8.87 -11.33 -9.73
C THR A 85 -8.41 -10.79 -11.08
N ILE A 86 -8.04 -9.52 -11.14
CA ILE A 86 -7.54 -8.86 -12.36
C ILE A 86 -6.28 -9.56 -12.87
N VAL A 87 -5.31 -9.80 -11.99
CA VAL A 87 -4.06 -10.47 -12.35
C VAL A 87 -4.31 -11.90 -12.79
N ASN A 88 -5.06 -12.70 -12.02
CA ASN A 88 -5.35 -14.09 -12.37
C ASN A 88 -6.07 -14.20 -13.71
N ARG A 89 -7.02 -13.31 -14.00
CA ARG A 89 -7.72 -13.28 -15.29
C ARG A 89 -6.75 -12.99 -16.44
N ALA A 90 -5.89 -11.99 -16.31
CA ALA A 90 -4.90 -11.67 -17.33
C ALA A 90 -3.92 -12.84 -17.57
N LEU A 91 -3.49 -13.53 -16.51
CA LEU A 91 -2.64 -14.72 -16.61
C LEU A 91 -3.34 -15.88 -17.31
N LEU A 92 -4.63 -16.13 -17.01
CA LEU A 92 -5.42 -17.17 -17.69
C LEU A 92 -5.62 -16.88 -19.18
N GLU A 93 -5.68 -15.60 -19.55
CA GLU A 93 -5.77 -15.14 -20.94
C GLU A 93 -4.40 -15.13 -21.66
N GLY A 94 -3.30 -15.50 -20.98
CA GLY A 94 -1.95 -15.48 -21.54
C GLY A 94 -1.36 -14.08 -21.71
N LYS A 95 -1.89 -13.07 -21.01
CA LYS A 95 -1.58 -11.65 -21.15
C LYS A 95 -0.86 -11.11 -19.91
N SER A 96 0.24 -11.75 -19.56
CA SER A 96 1.01 -11.44 -18.34
C SER A 96 1.49 -9.97 -18.29
N GLU A 97 1.88 -9.42 -19.44
CA GLU A 97 2.32 -8.06 -19.65
C GLU A 97 1.23 -7.00 -19.44
N GLU A 98 -0.05 -7.39 -19.51
CA GLU A 98 -1.18 -6.48 -19.29
C GLU A 98 -1.59 -6.39 -17.80
N CYS A 99 -1.05 -7.23 -16.91
CA CYS A 99 -1.53 -7.33 -15.52
C CYS A 99 -1.51 -5.98 -14.78
N ALA A 100 -0.36 -5.29 -14.78
CA ALA A 100 -0.21 -3.99 -14.13
C ALA A 100 -1.10 -2.92 -14.77
N LYS A 101 -1.16 -2.90 -16.11
CA LYS A 101 -2.01 -1.97 -16.87
C LYS A 101 -3.49 -2.13 -16.51
N ARG A 102 -3.98 -3.36 -16.41
CA ARG A 102 -5.39 -3.63 -16.06
C ARG A 102 -5.73 -3.23 -14.62
N ILE A 103 -4.80 -3.34 -13.69
CA ILE A 103 -4.98 -2.82 -12.32
C ILE A 103 -5.17 -1.29 -12.36
N VAL A 104 -4.29 -0.59 -13.08
CA VAL A 104 -4.36 0.88 -13.23
C VAL A 104 -5.67 1.29 -13.91
N GLU A 105 -6.04 0.65 -15.01
CA GLU A 105 -7.27 0.95 -15.74
C GLU A 105 -8.53 0.67 -14.91
N GLU A 106 -8.54 -0.39 -14.09
CA GLU A 106 -9.65 -0.64 -13.17
C GLU A 106 -9.74 0.45 -12.09
N ALA A 107 -8.62 0.84 -11.48
CA ALA A 107 -8.62 1.90 -10.47
C ALA A 107 -9.16 3.22 -11.03
N LEU A 108 -8.74 3.58 -12.25
CA LEU A 108 -9.25 4.75 -12.98
C LEU A 108 -10.74 4.61 -13.32
N ARG A 109 -11.20 3.41 -13.72
CA ARG A 109 -12.64 3.16 -13.96
C ARG A 109 -13.49 3.25 -12.70
N ARG A 110 -12.90 3.00 -11.52
CA ARG A 110 -13.54 3.20 -10.21
C ARG A 110 -13.37 4.62 -9.66
N ASP A 111 -12.99 5.57 -10.52
CA ASP A 111 -12.93 7.01 -10.24
C ASP A 111 -11.95 7.38 -9.10
N THR A 112 -10.83 6.66 -8.99
CA THR A 112 -9.72 7.09 -8.13
C THR A 112 -9.27 8.50 -8.50
N ARG A 113 -9.00 9.32 -7.48
CA ARG A 113 -8.60 10.73 -7.63
C ARG A 113 -7.12 10.96 -7.38
N ASP A 114 -6.38 9.89 -7.07
CA ASP A 114 -4.95 9.96 -6.78
C ASP A 114 -4.12 9.47 -7.98
N ASN A 115 -2.80 9.64 -7.89
CA ASN A 115 -1.85 8.99 -8.78
C ASN A 115 -1.90 7.47 -8.59
N VAL A 116 -1.83 6.76 -9.71
CA VAL A 116 -1.99 5.30 -9.75
C VAL A 116 -0.73 4.67 -10.31
N SER A 117 -0.17 3.70 -9.60
CA SER A 117 1.01 2.93 -10.00
C SER A 117 0.88 1.49 -9.53
N ALA A 118 1.25 0.54 -10.39
CA ALA A 118 1.22 -0.88 -10.12
C ALA A 118 2.42 -1.59 -10.78
N LEU A 119 2.96 -2.60 -10.09
CA LEU A 119 3.98 -3.53 -10.57
C LEU A 119 3.50 -4.95 -10.25
N VAL A 120 3.61 -5.85 -11.23
CA VAL A 120 3.29 -7.27 -11.06
C VAL A 120 4.50 -8.11 -11.46
N ILE A 121 4.92 -8.99 -10.56
CA ILE A 121 6.06 -9.90 -10.73
C ILE A 121 5.52 -11.33 -10.72
N GLY A 122 5.72 -12.09 -11.80
CA GLY A 122 5.45 -13.53 -11.81
C GLY A 122 6.49 -14.28 -10.97
N LEU A 123 6.05 -15.28 -10.20
CA LEU A 123 6.89 -16.08 -9.29
C LEU A 123 6.96 -17.54 -9.73
#